data_AF-A0A918ABW7-F1
#
_entry.id   AF-A0A918ABW7-F1
#
_cell.length_a   1.000
_cell.length_b   1.000
_cell.length_c   1.000
_cell.angle_alpha   90.00
_cell.angle_beta   90.00
_cell.angle_gamma   90.00
#
_symmetry.space_group_name_H-M   'P 1'
#
loop_
_entity.id
_entity.type
_entity.pdbx_description
1 polymer ?
#
loop_
_entity_poly.entity_id
_entity_poly.type
_entity_poly.pdbx_seq_one_letter_code
_entity_poly.pdbx_strand_id
1 'polypeptide(L)'
;MPAPLRAARVIMALQFVLGLVGLIFGWLGTASALGMNVSGGLPLAGLMVFLTATLALQAWLMGRLDSRMRWVRRAVLGFEVLVISTDVIMGALDPGLTVRSFLVILPLPTIVIVLLLLPSSGTWFDRPHGSNNLR
;
A
#
# COMPACT_ATOMS: atom_id res chain seq x y z
N MET A 1 -8.29 15.04 12.61
CA MET A 1 -8.17 14.47 11.25
C MET A 1 -9.52 14.54 10.53
N PRO A 2 -9.60 14.99 9.26
CA PRO A 2 -10.84 15.01 8.47
C PRO A 2 -11.39 13.60 8.22
N ALA A 3 -12.70 13.46 8.01
CA ALA A 3 -13.36 12.19 7.71
C ALA A 3 -12.71 11.39 6.56
N PRO A 4 -12.40 11.97 5.38
CA PRO A 4 -11.81 11.21 4.27
C PRO A 4 -10.41 10.69 4.58
N LEU A 5 -9.67 11.40 5.43
CA LEU A 5 -8.31 11.02 5.82
C LEU A 5 -8.33 9.88 6.85
N ARG A 6 -9.35 9.85 7.73
CA ARG A 6 -9.62 8.69 8.59
C ARG A 6 -10.03 7.47 7.76
N ALA A 7 -10.92 7.67 6.77
CA ALA A 7 -11.32 6.59 5.86
C ALA A 7 -10.12 6.04 5.08
N ALA A 8 -9.27 6.90 4.54
CA ALA A 8 -8.02 6.49 3.87
C ALA A 8 -7.13 5.66 4.81
N ARG A 9 -6.93 6.10 6.06
CA ARG A 9 -6.15 5.36 7.07
C ARG A 9 -6.75 3.97 7.35
N VAL A 10 -8.07 3.86 7.47
CA VAL A 10 -8.76 2.58 7.69
C VAL A 10 -8.61 1.66 6.48
N ILE A 11 -8.74 2.18 5.27
CA ILE A 11 -8.55 1.40 4.04
C ILE A 11 -7.11 0.92 3.90
N MET A 12 -6.12 1.79 4.18
CA MET A 12 -4.72 1.38 4.20
C MET A 12 -4.43 0.32 5.28
N ALA A 13 -5.09 0.40 6.45
CA ALA A 13 -4.98 -0.64 7.47
C ALA A 13 -5.55 -1.98 6.98
N LEU A 14 -6.70 -1.94 6.30
CA LEU A 14 -7.28 -3.14 5.69
C LEU A 14 -6.37 -3.74 4.62
N GLN A 15 -5.84 -2.91 3.72
CA GLN A 15 -4.87 -3.34 2.70
C GLN A 15 -3.63 -3.99 3.34
N PHE A 16 -3.08 -3.37 4.40
CA PHE A 16 -1.93 -3.90 5.11
C PHE A 16 -2.22 -5.27 5.74
N VAL A 17 -3.38 -5.44 6.37
CA VAL A 17 -3.80 -6.74 6.94
C VAL A 17 -3.96 -7.79 5.84
N LEU A 18 -4.63 -7.46 4.75
CA LEU A 18 -4.78 -8.37 3.60
C LEU A 18 -3.43 -8.74 2.98
N GLY A 19 -2.54 -7.76 2.85
CA GLY A 19 -1.18 -7.96 2.35
C GLY A 19 -0.33 -8.82 3.29
N LEU A 20 -0.45 -8.66 4.61
CA LEU A 20 0.19 -9.55 5.59
C LEU A 20 -0.32 -10.98 5.48
N VAL A 21 -1.63 -11.17 5.34
CA VAL A 21 -2.21 -12.50 5.13
C VAL A 21 -1.65 -13.12 3.85
N GLY A 22 -1.65 -12.37 2.75
CA GLY A 22 -1.04 -12.80 1.48
C GLY A 22 0.45 -13.13 1.62
N LEU A 23 1.22 -12.32 2.36
CA LEU A 23 2.64 -12.55 2.61
C LEU A 23 2.87 -13.83 3.42
N ILE A 24 2.06 -14.10 4.45
CA ILE A 24 2.14 -15.34 5.23
C ILE A 24 1.88 -16.57 4.34
N PHE A 25 0.83 -16.54 3.53
CA PHE A 25 0.54 -17.62 2.59
C PHE A 25 1.63 -17.76 1.51
N GLY A 26 2.16 -16.65 1.02
CA GLY A 26 3.30 -16.62 0.10
C GLY A 26 4.51 -17.32 0.69
N TRP A 27 4.89 -16.97 1.92
CA TRP A 27 6.00 -17.59 2.65
C TRP A 27 5.79 -19.09 2.87
N LEU A 28 4.58 -19.49 3.30
CA LEU A 28 4.22 -20.91 3.47
C LEU A 28 4.33 -21.69 2.15
N GLY A 29 3.88 -21.10 1.04
CA GLY A 29 4.00 -21.67 -0.30
C GLY A 29 5.45 -21.75 -0.79
N THR A 30 6.29 -20.74 -0.52
CA THR A 30 7.72 -20.81 -0.83
C THR A 30 8.45 -21.84 0.01
N ALA A 31 8.14 -21.97 1.30
CA ALA A 31 8.79 -22.91 2.18
C ALA A 31 8.55 -24.37 1.73
N SER A 32 7.34 -24.67 1.25
CA SER A 32 7.04 -25.99 0.68
C SER A 32 7.73 -26.20 -0.69
N ALA A 33 7.85 -25.17 -1.52
CA ALA A 33 8.52 -25.25 -2.82
C ALA A 33 10.06 -25.34 -2.73
N LEU A 34 10.69 -24.65 -1.77
CA LEU A 34 12.14 -24.65 -1.54
C LEU A 34 12.66 -25.99 -1.03
N GLY A 35 11.80 -26.82 -0.44
CA GLY A 35 12.11 -28.22 -0.14
C GLY A 35 12.30 -29.09 -1.39
N MET A 36 11.92 -28.61 -2.58
CA MET A 36 11.90 -29.41 -3.82
C MET A 36 12.91 -28.97 -4.89
N ASN A 37 13.40 -27.73 -4.93
CA ASN A 37 14.46 -27.31 -5.87
C ASN A 37 15.13 -25.98 -5.49
N VAL A 38 16.44 -26.02 -5.24
CA VAL A 38 17.26 -24.86 -4.77
C VAL A 38 17.56 -23.86 -5.89
N SER A 39 17.44 -24.23 -7.17
CA SER A 39 17.79 -23.37 -8.32
C SER A 39 16.73 -22.32 -8.68
N GLY A 40 15.47 -22.49 -8.26
CA GLY A 40 14.36 -21.54 -8.52
C GLY A 40 14.08 -20.55 -7.37
N GLY A 41 14.81 -20.63 -6.26
CA GLY A 41 14.51 -19.91 -5.02
C GLY A 41 14.89 -18.41 -5.00
N LEU A 42 15.90 -18.01 -5.78
CA LEU A 42 16.42 -16.63 -5.79
C LEU A 42 15.39 -15.58 -6.27
N PRO A 43 14.67 -15.78 -7.38
CA PRO A 43 13.61 -14.86 -7.81
C PRO A 43 12.46 -14.76 -6.79
N LEU A 44 12.11 -15.89 -6.17
CA LEU A 44 11.04 -15.97 -5.16
C LEU A 44 11.43 -15.25 -3.87
N ALA A 45 12.66 -15.43 -3.39
CA ALA A 45 13.19 -14.71 -2.24
C ALA A 45 13.21 -13.18 -2.49
N GLY A 46 13.63 -12.75 -3.68
CA GLY A 46 13.61 -11.34 -4.09
C GLY A 46 12.20 -10.75 -4.05
N LEU A 47 11.21 -11.49 -4.57
CA LEU A 47 9.80 -11.08 -4.52
C LEU A 47 9.31 -10.96 -3.08
N MET A 48 9.62 -11.91 -2.21
CA MET A 48 9.20 -11.87 -0.80
C MET A 48 9.83 -10.70 -0.03
N VAL A 49 11.12 -10.40 -0.28
CA VAL A 49 11.79 -9.22 0.29
C VAL A 49 11.11 -7.94 -0.17
N PHE A 50 10.80 -7.83 -1.47
CA PHE A 50 10.09 -6.69 -2.02
C PHE A 50 8.69 -6.49 -1.40
N LEU A 51 7.91 -7.56 -1.27
CA LEU A 51 6.58 -7.52 -0.64
C LEU A 51 6.66 -7.11 0.83
N THR A 52 7.62 -7.66 1.57
CA THR A 52 7.87 -7.30 2.97
C THR A 52 8.26 -5.83 3.11
N ALA A 53 9.15 -5.33 2.25
CA ALA A 53 9.56 -3.92 2.24
C ALA A 53 8.38 -2.99 1.92
N THR A 54 7.51 -3.40 0.99
CA THR A 54 6.31 -2.65 0.62
C THR A 54 5.33 -2.53 1.79
N LEU A 55 5.08 -3.63 2.52
CA LEU A 55 4.23 -3.61 3.71
C LEU A 55 4.85 -2.80 4.86
N ALA A 56 6.17 -2.92 5.06
CA ALA A 56 6.87 -2.12 6.06
C ALA A 56 6.77 -0.61 5.76
N LEU A 57 6.92 -0.23 4.48
CA LEU A 57 6.75 1.13 4.02
C LEU A 57 5.31 1.62 4.21
N GLN A 58 4.31 0.78 3.92
CA GLN A 58 2.91 1.10 4.16
C GLN A 58 2.60 1.35 5.64
N ALA A 59 3.07 0.46 6.53
CA ALA A 59 2.90 0.62 7.97
C ALA A 59 3.57 1.90 8.48
N TRP A 60 4.77 2.20 7.99
CA TRP A 60 5.48 3.43 8.33
C TRP A 60 4.75 4.68 7.83
N LEU A 61 4.26 4.70 6.59
CA LEU A 61 3.47 5.79 6.04
C LEU A 61 2.17 6.00 6.82
N MET A 62 1.52 4.92 7.23
CA MET A 62 0.30 4.97 8.04
C MET A 62 0.55 5.58 9.42
N GLY A 63 1.68 5.28 10.06
CA GLY A 63 2.11 5.95 11.29
C GLY A 63 2.45 7.42 11.10
N ARG A 64 2.85 7.82 9.89
CA ARG A 64 3.15 9.21 9.53
C ARG A 64 1.93 10.00 9.06
N LEU A 65 0.78 9.38 8.81
CA LEU A 65 -0.44 10.08 8.37
C LEU A 65 -0.95 11.12 9.37
N ASP A 66 -0.59 11.04 10.65
CA ASP A 66 -0.88 12.06 11.66
C ASP A 66 0.03 13.30 11.55
N SER A 67 1.17 13.17 10.86
CA SER A 67 2.02 14.29 10.48
C SER A 67 1.31 15.13 9.43
N ARG A 68 1.07 16.41 9.73
CA ARG A 68 0.41 17.36 8.79
C ARG A 68 1.34 17.77 7.63
N MET A 69 2.40 17.03 7.35
CA MET A 69 3.42 17.41 6.38
C MET A 69 2.96 17.11 4.95
N ARG A 70 3.05 18.10 4.06
CA ARG A 70 2.70 17.95 2.62
C ARG A 70 3.42 16.80 1.92
N TRP A 71 4.67 16.52 2.30
CA TRP A 71 5.43 15.41 1.73
C TRP A 71 4.81 14.04 2.06
N VAL A 72 4.21 13.86 3.25
CA VAL A 72 3.56 12.59 3.61
C VAL A 72 2.41 12.28 2.67
N ARG A 73 1.59 13.28 2.32
CA ARG A 73 0.51 13.13 1.32
C ARG A 73 1.06 12.65 -0.02
N ARG A 74 2.15 13.25 -0.51
CA ARG A 74 2.78 12.87 -1.79
C ARG A 74 3.40 11.47 -1.72
N ALA A 75 4.01 11.12 -0.60
CA ALA A 75 4.60 9.81 -0.38
C ALA A 75 3.54 8.70 -0.39
N VAL A 76 2.39 8.91 0.27
CA VAL A 76 1.28 7.95 0.23
C VAL A 76 0.69 7.84 -1.18
N LEU A 77 0.46 8.96 -1.88
CA LEU A 77 -0.01 8.93 -3.26
C LEU A 77 0.95 8.16 -4.18
N GLY A 78 2.25 8.43 -4.08
CA GLY A 78 3.26 7.72 -4.87
C GLY A 78 3.31 6.22 -4.54
N PHE A 79 3.15 5.86 -3.26
CA PHE A 79 3.08 4.47 -2.81
C PHE A 79 1.86 3.74 -3.40
N GLU A 80 0.65 4.31 -3.29
CA GLU A 80 -0.58 3.69 -3.82
C GLU A 80 -0.51 3.53 -5.35
N VAL A 81 0.09 4.50 -6.07
CA VAL A 81 0.34 4.38 -7.52
C VAL A 81 1.31 3.24 -7.83
N LEU A 82 2.36 3.07 -7.02
CA LEU A 82 3.30 1.97 -7.19
C LEU A 82 2.63 0.60 -6.95
N VAL A 83 1.76 0.50 -5.94
CA VAL A 83 0.97 -0.72 -5.68
C VAL A 83 0.10 -1.06 -6.89
N ILE A 84 -0.69 -0.09 -7.38
CA ILE A 84 -1.54 -0.29 -8.58
C ILE A 84 -0.70 -0.70 -9.79
N SER A 85 0.43 -0.03 -10.03
CA SER A 85 1.30 -0.34 -11.17
C SER A 85 1.85 -1.77 -11.09
N THR A 86 2.22 -2.21 -9.88
CA THR A 86 2.71 -3.58 -9.65
C THR A 86 1.61 -4.60 -9.93
N ASP A 87 0.39 -4.36 -9.46
CA ASP A 87 -0.76 -5.25 -9.69
C ASP A 87 -1.10 -5.34 -11.20
N VAL A 88 -1.08 -4.21 -11.90
CA VAL A 88 -1.31 -4.16 -13.36
C VAL A 88 -0.25 -4.95 -14.13
N ILE A 89 1.03 -4.79 -13.78
CA ILE A 89 2.12 -5.55 -14.41
C ILE A 89 1.96 -7.04 -14.14
N MET A 90 1.72 -7.44 -12.89
CA MET A 90 1.59 -8.85 -12.52
C MET A 90 0.43 -9.53 -13.24
N GLY A 91 -0.74 -8.90 -13.30
CA GLY A 91 -1.85 -9.49 -14.04
C GLY A 91 -1.74 -9.36 -15.56
N ALA A 92 -0.90 -8.48 -16.09
CA ALA A 92 -0.53 -8.52 -17.52
C ALA A 92 0.40 -9.70 -17.85
N LEU A 93 1.18 -10.18 -16.87
CA LEU A 93 2.08 -11.32 -17.03
C LEU A 93 1.39 -12.68 -16.81
N ASP A 94 0.21 -12.72 -16.19
CA ASP A 94 -0.54 -13.94 -15.91
C ASP A 94 -1.77 -14.05 -16.83
N PRO A 95 -1.75 -14.92 -17.86
CA PRO A 95 -2.89 -15.11 -18.77
C PRO A 95 -4.11 -15.74 -18.09
N GLY A 96 -3.97 -16.30 -16.87
CA GLY A 96 -5.05 -16.87 -16.09
C GLY A 96 -5.80 -15.86 -15.21
N LEU A 97 -5.27 -14.64 -15.05
CA LEU A 97 -5.87 -13.60 -14.23
C LEU A 97 -7.05 -12.94 -14.98
N THR A 98 -8.26 -13.40 -14.69
CA THR A 98 -9.48 -12.82 -15.28
C THR A 98 -9.67 -11.35 -14.86
N VAL A 99 -10.26 -10.53 -15.75
CA VAL A 99 -10.64 -9.12 -15.48
C VAL A 99 -11.43 -8.96 -14.17
N ARG A 100 -12.20 -9.99 -13.78
CA ARG A 100 -12.95 -10.04 -12.52
C ARG A 100 -12.03 -9.98 -11.29
N SER A 101 -10.89 -10.63 -11.31
CA SER A 101 -9.91 -10.61 -10.22
C SER A 101 -9.31 -9.22 -10.04
N PHE A 102 -9.04 -8.53 -11.15
CA PHE A 102 -8.57 -7.15 -11.15
C PHE A 102 -9.56 -6.18 -10.49
N LEU A 103 -10.86 -6.34 -10.77
CA LEU A 103 -11.92 -5.51 -10.19
C LEU A 103 -12.08 -5.68 -8.67
N VAL A 104 -11.59 -6.78 -8.10
CA VAL A 104 -11.64 -7.05 -6.66
C VAL A 104 -10.42 -6.46 -5.94
N ILE A 105 -9.26 -6.40 -6.59
CA ILE A 105 -7.97 -6.00 -5.97
C ILE A 105 -7.70 -4.50 -6.13
N LEU A 106 -8.00 -3.90 -7.30
CA LEU A 106 -7.74 -2.48 -7.56
C LEU A 106 -8.54 -1.43 -6.77
N PRO A 107 -9.77 -1.68 -6.27
CA PRO A 107 -10.59 -0.58 -5.77
C PRO A 107 -10.02 0.03 -4.50
N LEU A 108 -9.36 -0.76 -3.64
CA LEU A 108 -8.84 -0.26 -2.36
C LEU A 108 -7.77 0.84 -2.54
N PRO A 109 -6.66 0.62 -3.28
CA PRO A 109 -5.65 1.68 -3.48
C PRO A 109 -6.21 2.88 -4.26
N THR A 110 -7.09 2.62 -5.22
CA THR A 110 -7.77 3.67 -5.98
C THR A 110 -8.62 4.57 -5.08
N ILE A 111 -9.38 3.98 -4.15
CA ILE A 111 -10.19 4.74 -3.19
C ILE A 111 -9.28 5.58 -2.28
N VAL A 112 -8.15 5.05 -1.81
CA VAL A 112 -7.19 5.84 -1.01
C VAL A 112 -6.69 7.05 -1.77
N ILE A 113 -6.31 6.88 -3.04
CA ILE A 113 -5.90 7.99 -3.92
C ILE A 113 -7.00 9.04 -4.01
N VAL A 114 -8.23 8.63 -4.34
CA VAL A 114 -9.37 9.56 -4.46
C VAL A 114 -9.61 10.32 -3.15
N LEU A 115 -9.57 9.63 -2.00
CA LEU A 115 -9.75 10.26 -0.69
C LEU A 115 -8.64 11.26 -0.36
N LEU A 116 -7.40 10.95 -0.76
CA LEU A 116 -6.25 11.84 -0.57
C LEU A 116 -6.21 13.00 -1.56
N LEU A 117 -6.91 12.94 -2.69
CA LEU A 117 -7.04 14.04 -3.64
C LEU A 117 -8.15 15.03 -3.27
N LEU A 118 -9.07 14.65 -2.40
CA LEU A 118 -10.13 15.55 -1.92
C LEU A 118 -9.58 16.87 -1.34
N PRO A 119 -10.27 18.00 -1.55
CA PRO A 119 -9.81 19.30 -1.04
C PRO A 119 -9.74 19.35 0.49
N SER A 120 -10.59 18.58 1.18
CA SER A 120 -10.60 18.46 2.65
C SER A 120 -9.39 17.73 3.22
N SER A 121 -8.78 16.79 2.48
CA SER A 121 -7.51 16.18 2.87
C SER A 121 -6.34 17.12 2.56
N GLY A 122 -6.35 17.79 1.40
CA GLY A 122 -5.33 18.77 1.03
C GLY A 122 -5.17 19.90 2.04
N THR A 123 -6.28 20.56 2.38
CA THR A 123 -6.29 21.64 3.38
C THR A 123 -5.80 21.21 4.77
N TRP A 124 -5.85 19.90 5.10
CA TRP A 124 -5.31 19.40 6.36
C TRP A 124 -3.78 19.33 6.36
N PHE A 125 -3.18 18.89 5.25
CA PHE A 125 -1.73 18.85 5.06
C PHE A 125 -1.11 20.23 4.75
N ASP A 126 -1.93 21.21 4.35
CA ASP A 126 -1.46 22.56 4.04
C ASP A 126 -1.40 23.50 5.26
N ARG A 127 -1.86 23.06 6.43
CA ARG A 127 -1.83 23.88 7.65
C ARG A 127 -0.38 24.08 8.13
N PRO A 128 0.07 25.34 8.37
CA PRO A 128 1.40 25.61 8.88
C PRO A 128 1.67 24.86 10.19
N HIS A 129 2.84 24.23 10.31
CA HIS A 129 3.33 23.74 11.60
C HIS A 129 3.75 24.94 12.44
N GLY A 130 2.83 25.53 13.22
CA GLY A 130 3.23 26.62 14.12
C GLY A 130 2.19 27.64 14.56
N SER A 131 0.88 27.48 14.33
CA SER A 131 -0.10 28.48 14.82
C SER A 131 -0.42 28.40 16.32
N ASN A 132 0.41 27.73 17.14
CA ASN A 132 0.18 27.57 18.58
C ASN A 132 1.04 28.48 19.47
N ASN A 133 1.79 29.45 18.91
CA ASN A 133 2.67 30.34 19.70
C ASN A 133 2.22 31.80 19.73
N LEU A 134 0.92 32.09 19.66
CA LEU A 134 0.39 33.44 19.93
C LEU A 134 -0.99 33.34 20.57
N ARG A 135 -1.04 33.08 21.88
CA ARG A 135 -2.09 33.52 22.81
C ARG A 135 -1.65 33.29 24.24
#